data_AF-A0A1Z2SES3-F1
#
_entry.id   AF-A0A1Z2SES3-F1
#
_cell.length_a   1.000
_cell.length_b   1.000
_cell.length_c   1.000
_cell.angle_alpha   90.00
_cell.angle_beta   90.00
_cell.angle_gamma   90.00
#
_symmetry.space_group_name_H-M   'P 1'
#
loop_
_entity.id
_entity.type
_entity.pdbx_description
1 polymer ?
#
loop_
_entity_poly.entity_id
_entity_poly.type
_entity_poly.pdbx_seq_one_letter_code
_entity_poly.pdbx_strand_id
1 'polypeptide(L)'
;MNINKKLIYKTLLAIIGVIILAVGGFMAYLMIPSGFQSRQAEGPKVLTELLKMAEESQPFNPDPYISSTYRPGDPLYEPVLAIQRDRWDIAQKLLQPLVEQGNADAMYWLAQITYDDSYYSSGPAAKLFQKSAELGNPYAALRLDSKNLECQMFMSGYCDQKWGELGRKLLQERAAQGDKKAEYYLLQYDENSSEEVHKELERLVTENAKNHYYQPLMRLIYDYYDGRYLSFFNRGTPPNEEQKKILVTISKIPANNNFTPAINKVLYTDRDLLDKAYISRVIDKCLTLNSQQYSCMEYLSNSNDRNKIIEGAAYAYATDITKNKTEKENELGLFEFMLDKHNIKSLTDEEVEKAHKIAKLILKNMTPVIYIDEMNTRP
;
A
#
# COMPACT_ATOMS: atom_id res chain seq x y z
N MET A 1 51.29 -44.63 20.07
CA MET A 1 49.90 -44.41 20.53
C MET A 1 48.97 -45.14 19.57
N ASN A 2 48.41 -46.30 19.95
CA ASN A 2 47.57 -47.11 19.06
C ASN A 2 46.15 -46.56 19.03
N ILE A 3 45.78 -45.93 17.92
CA ILE A 3 44.44 -45.36 17.73
C ILE A 3 43.43 -46.49 17.61
N ASN A 4 42.43 -46.53 18.51
CA ASN A 4 41.36 -47.53 18.49
C ASN A 4 40.35 -47.19 17.38
N LYS A 5 40.62 -47.68 16.17
CA LYS A 5 39.78 -47.47 14.98
C LYS A 5 38.31 -47.87 15.22
N LYS A 6 38.04 -48.92 16.01
CA LYS A 6 36.69 -49.39 16.33
C LYS A 6 35.91 -48.37 17.18
N LEU A 7 36.59 -47.71 18.13
CA LEU A 7 35.99 -46.64 18.92
C LEU A 7 35.70 -45.42 18.04
N ILE A 8 36.63 -45.05 17.16
CA ILE A 8 36.44 -43.95 16.20
C ILE A 8 35.22 -44.20 15.30
N TYR A 9 35.10 -45.37 14.67
CA TYR A 9 33.95 -45.67 13.80
C TYR A 9 32.61 -45.66 14.56
N LYS A 10 32.57 -46.16 15.80
CA LYS A 10 31.36 -46.09 16.64
C LYS A 10 30.97 -44.65 16.96
N THR A 11 31.95 -43.82 17.34
CA THR A 11 31.71 -42.40 17.61
C THR A 11 31.27 -41.66 16.34
N LEU A 12 31.87 -41.94 15.19
CA LEU A 12 31.48 -41.37 13.90
C LEU A 12 30.06 -41.75 13.49
N LEU A 13 29.69 -43.04 13.61
CA LEU A 13 28.32 -43.50 13.33
C LEU A 13 27.30 -42.88 14.29
N ALA A 14 27.64 -42.72 15.57
CA ALA A 14 26.77 -42.05 16.54
C ALA A 14 26.58 -40.56 16.19
N ILE A 15 27.65 -39.84 15.84
CA ILE A 15 27.57 -38.44 15.41
C ILE A 15 26.74 -38.30 14.14
N ILE A 16 26.96 -39.17 13.14
CA ILE A 16 26.15 -39.19 11.90
C ILE A 16 24.68 -39.44 12.23
N GLY A 17 24.37 -40.38 13.12
CA GLY A 17 23.01 -40.65 13.57
C GLY A 17 22.34 -39.44 14.23
N VAL A 18 23.07 -38.73 15.11
CA VAL A 18 22.58 -37.50 15.75
C VAL A 18 22.34 -36.39 14.72
N ILE A 19 23.25 -36.21 13.76
CA ILE A 19 23.08 -35.22 12.69
C ILE A 19 21.85 -35.55 11.84
N ILE A 20 21.66 -36.82 11.46
CA ILE A 20 20.49 -37.24 10.68
C ILE A 20 19.19 -36.98 11.46
N LEU A 21 19.16 -37.28 12.75
CA LEU A 21 17.99 -37.01 13.59
C LEU A 21 17.73 -35.51 13.78
N ALA A 22 18.78 -34.71 13.97
CA ALA A 22 18.67 -33.26 14.09
C ALA A 22 18.17 -32.62 12.79
N VAL A 23 18.73 -33.02 11.65
CA VAL A 23 18.29 -32.56 10.33
C VAL A 23 16.87 -33.05 10.04
N GLY A 24 16.57 -34.32 10.29
CA GLY A 24 15.24 -34.89 10.10
C GLY A 24 14.17 -34.21 10.96
N GLY A 25 14.47 -33.96 12.23
CA GLY A 25 13.60 -33.23 13.15
C GLY A 25 13.40 -31.77 12.74
N PHE A 26 14.47 -31.10 12.33
CA PHE A 26 14.39 -29.72 11.81
C PHE A 26 13.57 -29.64 10.52
N MET A 27 13.78 -30.58 9.59
CA MET A 27 12.99 -30.65 8.35
C MET A 27 11.51 -30.95 8.64
N ALA A 28 11.21 -31.83 9.60
CA ALA A 28 9.85 -32.09 10.04
C ALA A 28 9.21 -30.82 10.65
N TYR A 29 9.94 -30.08 11.48
CA TYR A 29 9.48 -28.80 12.02
C TYR A 29 9.16 -27.79 10.91
N LEU A 30 10.03 -27.63 9.91
CA LEU A 30 9.79 -26.75 8.77
C LEU A 30 8.63 -27.18 7.86
N MET A 31 8.25 -28.46 7.90
CA MET A 31 7.13 -29.01 7.13
C MET A 31 5.78 -28.84 7.81
N ILE A 32 5.71 -28.71 9.14
CA ILE A 32 4.45 -28.59 9.87
C ILE A 32 3.96 -27.14 9.78
N PRO A 33 2.87 -26.86 9.04
CA PRO A 33 2.36 -25.51 8.97
C PRO A 33 1.72 -25.09 10.31
N SER A 34 1.82 -23.82 10.65
CA SER A 34 0.98 -23.22 11.70
C SER A 34 -0.50 -23.24 11.31
N GLY A 35 -1.38 -22.91 12.25
CA GLY A 35 -2.80 -22.71 11.96
C GLY A 35 -3.00 -21.57 10.94
N PHE A 36 -2.26 -20.47 11.09
CA PHE A 36 -2.31 -19.35 10.15
C PHE A 36 -1.85 -19.75 8.74
N GLN A 37 -0.72 -20.47 8.63
CA GLN A 37 -0.22 -20.97 7.34
C GLN A 37 -1.18 -21.95 6.67
N SER A 38 -1.78 -22.85 7.45
CA SER A 38 -2.77 -23.81 6.96
C SER A 38 -3.98 -23.10 6.38
N ARG A 39 -4.52 -22.11 7.12
CA ARG A 39 -5.63 -21.29 6.68
C ARG A 39 -5.30 -20.43 5.45
N GLN A 40 -4.11 -19.83 5.43
CA GLN A 40 -3.61 -19.09 4.27
C GLN A 40 -3.50 -19.99 3.02
N ALA A 41 -3.04 -21.23 3.19
CA ALA A 41 -2.87 -22.19 2.10
C ALA A 41 -4.19 -22.69 1.49
N GLU A 42 -5.32 -22.57 2.19
CA GLU A 42 -6.65 -22.79 1.59
C GLU A 42 -6.91 -21.81 0.42
N GLY A 43 -6.21 -20.68 0.39
CA GLY A 43 -6.28 -19.69 -0.66
C GLY A 43 -7.44 -18.69 -0.46
N PRO A 44 -7.59 -17.73 -1.37
CA PRO A 44 -8.51 -16.60 -1.22
C PRO A 44 -10.00 -16.97 -1.26
N LYS A 45 -10.35 -18.25 -1.53
CA LYS A 45 -11.73 -18.75 -1.44
C LYS A 45 -12.31 -18.65 -0.02
N VAL A 46 -11.45 -18.57 1.00
CA VAL A 46 -11.85 -18.40 2.40
C VAL A 46 -12.47 -17.02 2.66
N LEU A 47 -12.17 -16.04 1.80
CA LEU A 47 -12.67 -14.66 1.86
C LEU A 47 -14.11 -14.55 1.35
N THR A 48 -14.99 -15.43 1.84
CA THR A 48 -16.36 -15.64 1.35
C THR A 48 -17.21 -14.37 1.39
N GLU A 49 -17.11 -13.58 2.45
CA GLU A 49 -17.88 -12.34 2.58
C GLU A 49 -17.38 -11.25 1.62
N LEU A 50 -16.07 -11.10 1.45
CA LEU A 50 -15.48 -10.20 0.45
C LEU A 50 -15.85 -10.64 -0.97
N LEU A 51 -15.85 -11.93 -1.26
CA LEU A 51 -16.31 -12.45 -2.55
C LEU A 51 -17.76 -12.04 -2.82
N LYS A 52 -18.65 -12.24 -1.85
CA LYS A 52 -20.05 -11.80 -1.95
C LYS A 52 -20.17 -10.29 -2.16
N MET A 53 -19.43 -9.48 -1.39
CA MET A 53 -19.39 -8.02 -1.57
C MET A 53 -18.94 -7.62 -2.97
N ALA A 54 -17.97 -8.34 -3.55
CA ALA A 54 -17.49 -8.07 -4.90
C ALA A 54 -18.51 -8.41 -5.99
N GLU A 55 -19.27 -9.49 -5.81
CA GLU A 55 -20.37 -9.91 -6.71
C GLU A 55 -21.54 -8.92 -6.68
N GLU A 56 -21.86 -8.38 -5.50
CA GLU A 56 -22.94 -7.40 -5.30
C GLU A 56 -22.52 -5.95 -5.61
N SER A 57 -21.20 -5.69 -5.74
CA SER A 57 -20.66 -4.35 -5.97
C SER A 57 -21.15 -3.76 -7.29
N GLN A 58 -21.78 -2.60 -7.20
CA GLN A 58 -22.08 -1.79 -8.37
C GLN A 58 -20.79 -1.21 -8.99
N PRO A 59 -20.77 -1.00 -10.32
CA PRO A 59 -19.64 -0.39 -10.99
C PRO A 59 -19.55 1.10 -10.60
N PHE A 60 -18.48 1.43 -9.89
CA PHE A 60 -18.09 2.75 -9.40
C PHE A 60 -19.08 3.51 -8.50
N ASN A 61 -18.60 3.85 -7.30
CA ASN A 61 -19.29 4.69 -6.34
C ASN A 61 -19.39 6.14 -6.87
N PRO A 62 -20.56 6.78 -6.79
CA PRO A 62 -20.75 8.16 -7.24
C PRO A 62 -20.02 9.18 -6.35
N ASP A 63 -19.74 8.89 -5.07
CA ASP A 63 -18.92 9.76 -4.22
C ASP A 63 -17.43 9.52 -4.55
N PRO A 64 -16.74 10.48 -5.22
CA PRO A 64 -15.32 10.31 -5.55
C PRO A 64 -14.47 10.16 -4.29
N TYR A 65 -14.87 10.75 -3.16
CA TYR A 65 -14.10 10.77 -1.92
C TYR A 65 -14.48 9.65 -0.95
N ILE A 66 -15.23 8.63 -1.40
CA ILE A 66 -15.76 7.57 -0.52
C ILE A 66 -14.66 6.86 0.27
N SER A 67 -13.51 6.62 -0.35
CA SER A 67 -12.33 5.96 0.25
C SER A 67 -11.18 6.93 0.56
N SER A 68 -11.43 8.24 0.49
CA SER A 68 -10.41 9.26 0.73
C SER A 68 -10.18 9.43 2.24
N THR A 69 -8.92 9.32 2.69
CA THR A 69 -8.53 9.46 4.10
C THR A 69 -8.96 10.81 4.67
N TYR A 70 -8.71 11.89 3.92
CA TYR A 70 -9.22 13.23 4.21
C TYR A 70 -10.07 13.69 3.02
N ARG A 71 -11.10 14.49 3.29
CA ARG A 71 -12.03 15.02 2.27
C ARG A 71 -11.90 16.53 2.15
N PRO A 72 -12.28 17.15 1.01
CA PRO A 72 -12.34 18.60 0.90
C PRO A 72 -13.11 19.23 2.06
N GLY A 73 -12.53 20.26 2.66
CA GLY A 73 -13.05 20.90 3.88
C GLY A 73 -12.37 20.43 5.18
N ASP A 74 -11.69 19.28 5.16
CA ASP A 74 -10.79 18.88 6.24
C ASP A 74 -9.51 19.74 6.19
N PRO A 75 -9.03 20.32 7.32
CA PRO A 75 -7.80 21.10 7.36
C PRO A 75 -6.55 20.34 6.85
N LEU A 76 -6.55 19.01 6.91
CA LEU A 76 -5.45 18.17 6.45
C LEU A 76 -5.57 17.76 4.98
N TYR A 77 -6.69 18.03 4.31
CA TYR A 77 -6.89 17.61 2.92
C TYR A 77 -5.82 18.19 1.98
N GLU A 78 -5.70 19.52 1.90
CA GLU A 78 -4.72 20.17 1.02
C GLU A 78 -3.25 19.84 1.36
N PRO A 79 -2.80 19.90 2.63
CA PRO A 79 -1.41 19.55 2.92
C PRO A 79 -1.10 18.08 2.61
N VAL A 80 -1.97 17.12 2.97
CA VAL A 80 -1.70 15.70 2.72
C VAL A 80 -1.81 15.36 1.23
N LEU A 81 -2.70 16.02 0.49
CA LEU A 81 -2.73 15.93 -0.97
C LEU A 81 -1.43 16.47 -1.60
N ALA A 82 -0.85 17.54 -1.04
CA ALA A 82 0.45 18.04 -1.48
C ALA A 82 1.58 17.04 -1.17
N ILE A 83 1.56 16.35 -0.01
CA ILE A 83 2.48 15.25 0.29
C ILE A 83 2.38 14.16 -0.77
N GLN A 84 1.15 13.73 -1.09
CA GLN A 84 0.89 12.68 -2.09
C GLN A 84 1.39 13.04 -3.51
N ARG A 85 1.56 14.33 -3.78
CA ARG A 85 2.07 14.87 -5.05
C ARG A 85 3.55 15.21 -5.02
N ASP A 86 4.26 14.80 -3.97
CA ASP A 86 5.67 15.14 -3.75
C ASP A 86 5.92 16.66 -3.65
N ARG A 87 4.87 17.44 -3.32
CA ARG A 87 4.90 18.90 -3.13
C ARG A 87 5.13 19.24 -1.67
N TRP A 88 6.22 18.75 -1.11
CA TRP A 88 6.57 18.91 0.30
C TRP A 88 6.75 20.39 0.69
N ASP A 89 7.18 21.23 -0.27
CA ASP A 89 7.28 22.69 -0.12
C ASP A 89 5.92 23.36 0.19
N ILE A 90 4.86 22.87 -0.46
CA ILE A 90 3.49 23.32 -0.20
C ILE A 90 2.96 22.69 1.09
N ALA A 91 3.14 21.38 1.26
CA ALA A 91 2.68 20.65 2.43
C ALA A 91 3.20 21.29 3.73
N GLN A 92 4.51 21.59 3.81
CA GLN A 92 5.12 22.22 4.96
C GLN A 92 4.47 23.58 5.30
N LYS A 93 4.26 24.45 4.30
CA LYS A 93 3.63 25.77 4.50
C LYS A 93 2.20 25.67 5.02
N LEU A 94 1.46 24.65 4.57
CA LEU A 94 0.07 24.41 4.98
C LEU A 94 -0.03 23.73 6.35
N LEU A 95 0.91 22.86 6.71
CA LEU A 95 0.95 22.16 7.99
C LEU A 95 1.42 23.06 9.13
N GLN A 96 2.36 23.97 8.87
CA GLN A 96 3.00 24.80 9.91
C GLN A 96 1.99 25.57 10.77
N PRO A 97 0.98 26.29 10.22
CA PRO A 97 -0.03 26.96 11.05
C PRO A 97 -0.87 25.99 11.90
N LEU A 98 -1.18 24.80 11.39
CA LEU A 98 -1.93 23.78 12.13
C LEU A 98 -1.11 23.22 13.30
N VAL A 99 0.20 23.03 13.08
CA VAL A 99 1.15 22.63 14.12
C VAL A 99 1.26 23.68 15.22
N GLU A 100 1.31 24.96 14.85
CA GLU A 100 1.32 26.08 15.80
C GLU A 100 0.03 26.15 16.64
N GLN A 101 -1.11 25.76 16.06
CA GLN A 101 -2.39 25.63 16.75
C GLN A 101 -2.51 24.37 17.61
N GLY A 102 -1.50 23.50 17.64
CA GLY A 102 -1.50 22.29 18.46
C GLY A 102 -2.20 21.09 17.83
N ASN A 103 -2.42 21.08 16.51
CA ASN A 103 -3.02 19.92 15.84
C ASN A 103 -2.03 18.73 15.80
N ALA A 104 -2.38 17.64 16.49
CA ALA A 104 -1.52 16.46 16.63
C ALA A 104 -1.27 15.73 15.29
N ASP A 105 -2.29 15.64 14.43
CA ASP A 105 -2.19 14.96 13.13
C ASP A 105 -1.36 15.78 12.13
N ALA A 106 -1.47 17.12 12.17
CA ALA A 106 -0.59 17.99 11.40
C ALA A 106 0.88 17.85 11.84
N MET A 107 1.13 17.69 13.15
CA MET A 107 2.47 17.41 13.66
C MET A 107 3.00 16.08 13.15
N TYR A 108 2.16 15.05 13.08
CA TYR A 108 2.52 13.76 12.50
C TYR A 108 2.94 13.93 11.03
N TRP A 109 2.11 14.58 10.20
CA TRP A 109 2.40 14.76 8.78
C TRP A 109 3.63 15.65 8.54
N LEU A 110 3.83 16.69 9.34
CA LEU A 110 5.03 17.52 9.26
C LEU A 110 6.27 16.73 9.68
N ALA A 111 6.16 15.88 10.71
CA ALA A 111 7.23 14.98 11.11
C ALA A 111 7.59 14.00 9.98
N GLN A 112 6.59 13.45 9.29
CA GLN A 112 6.78 12.50 8.20
C GLN A 112 7.55 13.12 7.04
N ILE A 113 7.15 14.27 6.51
CA ILE A 113 7.91 14.91 5.43
C ILE A 113 9.28 15.41 5.88
N THR A 114 9.41 15.84 7.14
CA THR A 114 10.72 16.19 7.70
C THR A 114 11.64 14.98 7.76
N TYR A 115 11.11 13.81 8.14
CA TYR A 115 11.86 12.56 8.17
C TYR A 115 12.31 12.13 6.78
N ASP A 116 11.45 12.27 5.76
CA ASP A 116 11.76 11.88 4.38
C ASP A 116 12.67 12.88 3.64
N ASP A 117 12.80 14.12 4.11
CA ASP A 117 13.62 15.18 3.51
C ASP A 117 15.13 14.85 3.46
N SER A 118 15.68 14.34 4.56
CA SER A 118 17.08 13.90 4.58
C SER A 118 17.38 12.96 5.74
N TYR A 119 18.45 12.16 5.59
CA TYR A 119 18.98 11.31 6.67
C TYR A 119 19.24 12.08 7.98
N TYR A 120 19.65 13.36 7.89
CA TYR A 120 19.98 14.21 9.04
C TYR A 120 18.76 14.86 9.71
N SER A 121 17.59 14.80 9.06
CA SER A 121 16.35 15.42 9.53
C SER A 121 15.61 14.58 10.59
N SER A 122 16.17 13.41 10.92
CA SER A 122 15.58 12.45 11.88
C SER A 122 15.39 13.02 13.30
N GLY A 123 16.28 13.90 13.77
CA GLY A 123 16.16 14.53 15.09
C GLY A 123 14.97 15.51 15.19
N PRO A 124 14.87 16.51 14.29
CA PRO A 124 13.70 17.39 14.20
C PRO A 124 12.39 16.62 13.99
N ALA A 125 12.37 15.60 13.12
CA ALA A 125 11.19 14.76 12.90
C ALA A 125 10.77 14.02 14.17
N ALA A 126 11.71 13.40 14.89
CA ALA A 126 11.43 12.69 16.14
C ALA A 126 10.80 13.59 17.21
N LYS A 127 11.22 14.86 17.31
CA LYS A 127 10.61 15.84 18.24
C LYS A 127 9.17 16.15 17.88
N LEU A 128 8.85 16.25 16.58
CA LEU A 128 7.48 16.44 16.12
C LEU A 128 6.62 15.20 16.38
N PHE A 129 7.14 13.99 16.10
CA PHE A 129 6.45 12.75 16.47
C PHE A 129 6.20 12.65 17.97
N GLN A 130 7.17 13.03 18.81
CA GLN A 130 7.00 13.02 20.25
C GLN A 130 5.88 13.97 20.68
N LYS A 131 5.88 15.21 20.19
CA LYS A 131 4.82 16.19 20.52
C LYS A 131 3.45 15.72 20.02
N SER A 132 3.39 15.14 18.82
CA SER A 132 2.17 14.55 18.25
C SER A 132 1.64 13.41 19.14
N ALA A 133 2.53 12.52 19.60
CA ALA A 133 2.20 11.42 20.50
C ALA A 133 1.70 11.91 21.88
N GLU A 134 2.36 12.92 22.45
CA GLU A 134 1.96 13.56 23.73
C GLU A 134 0.57 14.19 23.63
N LEU A 135 0.17 14.66 22.45
CA LEU A 135 -1.16 15.21 22.16
C LEU A 135 -2.19 14.14 21.76
N GLY A 136 -1.84 12.85 21.81
CA GLY A 136 -2.77 11.75 21.63
C GLY A 136 -2.84 11.16 20.22
N ASN A 137 -1.87 11.42 19.35
CA ASN A 137 -1.77 10.70 18.07
C ASN A 137 -1.13 9.30 18.29
N PRO A 138 -1.89 8.19 18.09
CA PRO A 138 -1.38 6.85 18.31
C PRO A 138 -0.28 6.45 17.34
N TYR A 139 -0.36 6.91 16.10
CA TYR A 139 0.55 6.53 15.02
C TYR A 139 1.93 7.16 15.22
N ALA A 140 1.97 8.42 15.69
CA ALA A 140 3.20 9.08 16.12
C ALA A 140 3.86 8.34 17.29
N ALA A 141 3.07 7.88 18.26
CA ALA A 141 3.58 7.10 19.38
C ALA A 141 4.16 5.74 18.90
N LEU A 142 3.46 5.02 18.03
CA LEU A 142 3.96 3.76 17.45
C LEU A 142 5.21 3.96 16.57
N ARG A 143 5.36 5.12 15.93
CA ARG A 143 6.58 5.49 15.19
C ARG A 143 7.80 5.58 16.10
N LEU A 144 7.60 5.90 17.39
CA LEU A 144 8.64 6.01 18.42
C LEU A 144 8.75 4.78 19.34
N ASP A 145 8.01 3.69 19.04
CA ASP A 145 8.12 2.44 19.79
C ASP A 145 9.56 1.90 19.69
N SER A 146 10.11 1.41 20.80
CA SER A 146 11.42 0.77 20.82
C SER A 146 11.50 -0.48 19.92
N LYS A 147 10.37 -1.11 19.60
CA LYS A 147 10.27 -2.22 18.65
C LYS A 147 10.21 -1.78 17.19
N ASN A 148 10.04 -0.49 16.91
CA ASN A 148 10.01 0.02 15.55
C ASN A 148 11.42 0.07 14.96
N LEU A 149 11.68 -0.73 13.93
CA LEU A 149 13.01 -0.84 13.31
C LEU A 149 13.50 0.50 12.72
N GLU A 150 12.62 1.25 12.05
CA GLU A 150 12.98 2.55 11.48
C GLU A 150 13.34 3.55 12.58
N CYS A 151 12.60 3.53 13.68
CA CYS A 151 12.97 4.32 14.85
C CYS A 151 14.38 3.94 15.33
N GLN A 152 14.65 2.64 15.55
CA GLN A 152 15.96 2.20 16.03
C GLN A 152 17.11 2.56 15.08
N MET A 153 16.85 2.58 13.78
CA MET A 153 17.88 2.89 12.78
C MET A 153 18.18 4.39 12.68
N PHE A 154 17.15 5.25 12.72
CA PHE A 154 17.28 6.65 12.33
C PHE A 154 16.97 7.64 13.47
N MET A 155 16.21 7.21 14.49
CA MET A 155 15.73 8.04 15.59
C MET A 155 16.02 7.41 16.97
N SER A 156 17.04 6.54 17.09
CA SER A 156 17.29 5.69 18.28
C SER A 156 17.25 6.42 19.63
N GLY A 157 17.76 7.66 19.69
CA GLY A 157 17.76 8.48 20.89
C GLY A 157 16.36 8.93 21.39
N TYR A 158 15.31 8.70 20.61
CA TYR A 158 13.93 9.05 20.92
C TYR A 158 13.02 7.82 21.08
N CYS A 159 13.51 6.63 20.71
CA CYS A 159 12.72 5.39 20.76
C CYS A 159 12.63 4.86 22.19
N ASP A 160 11.41 4.56 22.63
CA ASP A 160 11.16 4.10 24.00
C ASP A 160 9.94 3.19 24.02
N GLN A 161 9.98 2.16 24.86
CA GLN A 161 8.86 1.23 25.03
C GLN A 161 7.58 1.96 25.46
N LYS A 162 7.70 3.04 26.25
CA LYS A 162 6.55 3.85 26.70
C LYS A 162 5.71 4.37 25.53
N TRP A 163 6.34 4.68 24.39
CA TRP A 163 5.64 5.19 23.21
C TRP A 163 4.83 4.09 22.54
N GLY A 164 5.37 2.87 22.48
CA GLY A 164 4.63 1.70 22.03
C GLY A 164 3.41 1.41 22.91
N GLU A 165 3.57 1.49 24.23
CA GLU A 165 2.48 1.31 25.20
C GLU A 165 1.41 2.39 25.04
N LEU A 166 1.80 3.66 24.92
CA LEU A 166 0.89 4.77 24.68
C LEU A 166 0.13 4.60 23.35
N GLY A 167 0.83 4.30 22.26
CA GLY A 167 0.22 4.12 20.95
C GLY A 167 -0.82 3.01 20.93
N ARG A 168 -0.49 1.84 21.51
CA ARG A 168 -1.45 0.73 21.64
C ARG A 168 -2.65 1.08 22.52
N LYS A 169 -2.44 1.77 23.64
CA LYS A 169 -3.53 2.24 24.50
C LYS A 169 -4.49 3.16 23.74
N LEU A 170 -3.96 4.15 23.02
CA LEU A 170 -4.75 5.09 22.23
C LEU A 170 -5.52 4.38 21.11
N LEU A 171 -4.91 3.40 20.44
CA LEU A 171 -5.63 2.57 19.45
C LEU A 171 -6.73 1.73 20.11
N GLN A 172 -6.51 1.17 21.30
CA GLN A 172 -7.54 0.41 22.04
C GLN A 172 -8.74 1.30 22.38
N GLU A 173 -8.49 2.55 22.79
CA GLU A 173 -9.55 3.53 23.06
C GLU A 173 -10.36 3.86 21.80
N ARG A 174 -9.68 4.06 20.66
CA ARG A 174 -10.35 4.27 19.36
C ARG A 174 -11.15 3.04 18.90
N ALA A 175 -10.55 1.85 19.01
CA ALA A 175 -11.21 0.59 18.69
C ALA A 175 -12.48 0.36 19.52
N ALA A 176 -12.44 0.68 20.82
CA ALA A 176 -13.62 0.61 21.69
C ALA A 176 -14.74 1.58 21.28
N GLN A 177 -14.42 2.64 20.53
CA GLN A 177 -15.38 3.58 19.95
C GLN A 177 -15.84 3.19 18.53
N GLY A 178 -15.40 2.04 18.02
CA GLY A 178 -15.80 1.50 16.72
C GLY A 178 -14.83 1.79 15.58
N ASP A 179 -13.64 2.35 15.86
CA ASP A 179 -12.60 2.55 14.84
C ASP A 179 -12.02 1.21 14.37
N LYS A 180 -12.50 0.73 13.21
CA LYS A 180 -12.04 -0.53 12.59
C LYS A 180 -10.61 -0.48 12.08
N LYS A 181 -10.11 0.71 11.72
CA LYS A 181 -8.71 0.91 11.34
C LYS A 181 -7.83 0.67 12.58
N ALA A 182 -8.23 1.21 13.73
CA ALA A 182 -7.52 0.97 14.99
C ALA A 182 -7.56 -0.51 15.42
N GLU A 183 -8.73 -1.19 15.32
CA GLU A 183 -8.83 -2.63 15.57
C GLU A 183 -7.85 -3.43 14.69
N TYR A 184 -7.78 -3.11 13.40
CA TYR A 184 -6.83 -3.76 12.47
C TYR A 184 -5.37 -3.56 12.89
N TYR A 185 -4.97 -2.33 13.24
CA TYR A 185 -3.57 -2.07 13.62
C TYR A 185 -3.20 -2.61 15.01
N LEU A 186 -4.17 -2.98 15.83
CA LEU A 186 -3.93 -3.72 17.07
C LEU A 186 -3.69 -5.21 16.82
N LEU A 187 -4.19 -5.77 15.72
CA LEU A 187 -3.98 -7.18 15.38
C LEU A 187 -2.51 -7.42 15.04
N GLN A 188 -1.82 -8.15 15.91
CA GLN A 188 -0.47 -8.64 15.67
C GLN A 188 -0.55 -10.06 15.11
N TYR A 189 0.09 -10.30 13.97
CA TYR A 189 0.12 -11.61 13.34
C TYR A 189 1.42 -11.82 12.56
N ASP A 190 1.81 -13.09 12.44
CA ASP A 190 2.94 -13.57 11.67
C ASP A 190 2.65 -14.98 11.12
N GLU A 191 3.60 -15.58 10.41
CA GLU A 191 3.42 -16.93 9.87
C GLU A 191 3.27 -18.03 10.94
N ASN A 192 3.58 -17.77 12.21
CA ASN A 192 3.50 -18.75 13.30
C ASN A 192 2.20 -18.62 14.11
N SER A 193 1.36 -17.65 13.76
CA SER A 193 0.09 -17.38 14.44
C SER A 193 -0.91 -18.53 14.28
N SER A 194 -2.00 -18.49 15.07
CA SER A 194 -3.05 -19.51 15.00
C SER A 194 -4.02 -19.28 13.83
N GLU A 195 -4.85 -20.29 13.56
CA GLU A 195 -5.94 -20.18 12.59
C GLU A 195 -6.96 -19.11 13.02
N GLU A 196 -7.21 -18.96 14.32
CA GLU A 196 -8.13 -17.95 14.87
C GLU A 196 -7.64 -16.54 14.61
N VAL A 197 -6.32 -16.30 14.67
CA VAL A 197 -5.72 -15.01 14.31
C VAL A 197 -5.92 -14.71 12.82
N HIS A 198 -5.83 -15.73 11.96
CA HIS A 198 -6.13 -15.58 10.53
C HIS A 198 -7.61 -15.24 10.30
N LYS A 199 -8.53 -15.96 10.95
CA LYS A 199 -9.97 -15.65 10.88
C LYS A 199 -10.29 -14.24 11.37
N GLU A 200 -9.59 -13.77 12.41
CA GLU A 200 -9.73 -12.39 12.89
C GLU A 200 -9.18 -11.37 11.88
N LEU A 201 -8.08 -11.69 11.18
CA LEU A 201 -7.59 -10.89 10.04
C LEU A 201 -8.65 -10.82 8.93
N GLU A 202 -9.25 -11.96 8.53
CA GLU A 202 -10.33 -12.01 7.52
C GLU A 202 -11.50 -11.09 7.93
N ARG A 203 -11.93 -11.19 9.20
CA ARG A 203 -13.01 -10.36 9.76
C ARG A 203 -12.67 -8.87 9.71
N LEU A 204 -11.50 -8.49 10.23
CA LEU A 204 -11.08 -7.08 10.29
C LEU A 204 -10.89 -6.47 8.91
N VAL A 205 -10.32 -7.21 7.96
CA VAL A 205 -10.21 -6.76 6.57
C VAL A 205 -11.60 -6.52 5.96
N THR A 206 -12.54 -7.42 6.20
CA THR A 206 -13.92 -7.30 5.73
C THR A 206 -14.63 -6.09 6.34
N GLU A 207 -14.54 -5.91 7.66
CA GLU A 207 -15.17 -4.78 8.37
C GLU A 207 -14.58 -3.43 7.95
N ASN A 208 -13.26 -3.37 7.71
CA ASN A 208 -12.64 -2.16 7.17
C ASN A 208 -13.10 -1.87 5.73
N ALA A 209 -13.21 -2.89 4.88
CA ALA A 209 -13.71 -2.74 3.52
C ALA A 209 -15.18 -2.26 3.47
N LYS A 210 -16.02 -2.70 4.41
CA LYS A 210 -17.39 -2.19 4.57
C LYS A 210 -17.42 -0.70 4.95
N ASN A 211 -16.43 -0.25 5.73
CA ASN A 211 -16.24 1.16 6.10
C ASN A 211 -15.42 1.95 5.07
N HIS A 212 -15.23 1.41 3.86
CA HIS A 212 -14.49 2.05 2.77
C HIS A 212 -12.99 2.33 3.04
N TYR A 213 -12.41 1.66 4.04
CA TYR A 213 -10.97 1.66 4.29
C TYR A 213 -10.32 0.39 3.73
N TYR A 214 -9.51 0.54 2.68
CA TYR A 214 -9.10 -0.57 1.83
C TYR A 214 -7.62 -0.99 1.94
N GLN A 215 -6.81 -0.29 2.74
CA GLN A 215 -5.41 -0.67 2.95
C GLN A 215 -5.24 -2.11 3.49
N PRO A 216 -6.06 -2.58 4.47
CA PRO A 216 -5.97 -3.95 4.95
C PRO A 216 -6.28 -4.97 3.85
N LEU A 217 -7.26 -4.67 3.01
CA LEU A 217 -7.66 -5.53 1.90
C LEU A 217 -6.56 -5.62 0.83
N MET A 218 -5.97 -4.49 0.45
CA MET A 218 -4.86 -4.49 -0.50
C MET A 218 -3.67 -5.27 0.03
N ARG A 219 -3.31 -5.09 1.30
CA ARG A 219 -2.23 -5.84 1.94
C ARG A 219 -2.50 -7.35 1.92
N LEU A 220 -3.70 -7.77 2.31
CA LEU A 220 -4.07 -9.18 2.27
C LEU A 220 -4.00 -9.76 0.85
N ILE A 221 -4.46 -9.01 -0.16
CA ILE A 221 -4.35 -9.41 -1.57
C ILE A 221 -2.88 -9.60 -1.96
N TYR A 222 -1.99 -8.65 -1.64
CA TYR A 222 -0.55 -8.79 -1.91
C TYR A 222 0.06 -9.98 -1.17
N ASP A 223 -0.32 -10.21 0.08
CA ASP A 223 0.17 -11.36 0.86
C ASP A 223 -0.19 -12.71 0.20
N TYR A 224 -1.35 -12.81 -0.46
CA TYR A 224 -1.72 -13.96 -1.29
C TYR A 224 -0.89 -14.06 -2.58
N TYR A 225 -0.65 -12.95 -3.29
CA TYR A 225 0.18 -12.95 -4.49
C TYR A 225 1.64 -13.32 -4.21
N ASP A 226 2.19 -12.81 -3.10
CA ASP A 226 3.56 -13.03 -2.67
C ASP A 226 3.75 -14.42 -2.05
N GLY A 227 2.68 -15.10 -1.63
CA GLY A 227 2.77 -16.35 -0.88
C GLY A 227 3.59 -16.21 0.41
N ARG A 228 3.57 -15.02 1.04
CA ARG A 228 4.45 -14.64 2.16
C ARG A 228 4.23 -15.49 3.40
N TYR A 229 2.97 -15.76 3.70
CA TYR A 229 2.54 -16.52 4.87
C TYR A 229 2.27 -18.00 4.57
N LEU A 230 2.85 -18.54 3.49
CA LEU A 230 2.86 -19.98 3.26
C LEU A 230 3.99 -20.65 4.04
N SER A 231 3.92 -21.97 4.18
CA SER A 231 4.96 -22.78 4.83
C SER A 231 6.30 -22.65 4.13
N PHE A 232 7.40 -23.00 4.81
CA PHE A 232 8.77 -22.76 4.34
C PHE A 232 9.02 -23.19 2.88
N PHE A 233 8.55 -24.37 2.48
CA PHE A 233 8.75 -24.91 1.12
C PHE A 233 7.79 -24.33 0.08
N ASN A 234 6.70 -23.70 0.51
CA ASN A 234 5.68 -23.10 -0.37
C ASN A 234 5.78 -21.56 -0.39
N ARG A 235 6.61 -20.96 0.46
CA ARG A 235 6.79 -19.51 0.55
C ARG A 235 7.22 -18.95 -0.81
N GLY A 236 6.58 -17.87 -1.24
CA GLY A 236 6.83 -17.29 -2.55
C GLY A 236 6.07 -17.95 -3.70
N THR A 237 5.28 -18.99 -3.44
CA THR A 237 4.47 -19.62 -4.49
C THR A 237 3.32 -18.70 -4.86
N PRO A 238 3.21 -18.25 -6.12
CA PRO A 238 2.13 -17.37 -6.54
C PRO A 238 0.80 -18.13 -6.62
N PRO A 239 -0.34 -17.40 -6.58
CA PRO A 239 -1.65 -18.01 -6.72
C PRO A 239 -1.82 -18.68 -8.08
N ASN A 240 -2.56 -19.78 -8.12
CA ASN A 240 -2.96 -20.42 -9.38
C ASN A 240 -4.04 -19.60 -10.11
N GLU A 241 -4.40 -19.97 -11.33
CA GLU A 241 -5.34 -19.21 -12.17
C GLU A 241 -6.74 -19.02 -11.54
N GLU A 242 -7.25 -20.00 -10.78
CA GLU A 242 -8.53 -19.87 -10.08
C GLU A 242 -8.42 -18.87 -8.92
N GLN A 243 -7.35 -18.97 -8.13
CA GLN A 243 -7.08 -18.06 -7.03
C GLN A 243 -6.85 -16.62 -7.54
N LYS A 244 -6.16 -16.44 -8.67
CA LYS A 244 -6.00 -15.13 -9.32
C LYS A 244 -7.36 -14.54 -9.67
N LYS A 245 -8.26 -15.29 -10.31
CA LYS A 245 -9.61 -14.80 -10.65
C LYS A 245 -10.40 -14.34 -9.43
N ILE A 246 -10.29 -15.06 -8.32
CA ILE A 246 -10.89 -14.66 -7.03
C ILE A 246 -10.30 -13.33 -6.56
N LEU A 247 -8.96 -13.21 -6.50
CA LEU A 247 -8.28 -11.99 -6.05
C LEU A 247 -8.59 -10.78 -6.94
N VAL A 248 -8.65 -10.96 -8.25
CA VAL A 248 -9.08 -9.93 -9.21
C VAL A 248 -10.50 -9.49 -8.93
N THR A 249 -11.40 -10.45 -8.68
CA THR A 249 -12.81 -10.16 -8.36
C THR A 249 -12.91 -9.33 -7.09
N ILE A 250 -12.22 -9.72 -6.02
CA ILE A 250 -12.18 -8.98 -4.75
C ILE A 250 -11.55 -7.59 -4.93
N SER A 251 -10.51 -7.45 -5.75
CA SER A 251 -9.83 -6.17 -6.04
C SER A 251 -10.76 -5.13 -6.70
N LYS A 252 -11.89 -5.56 -7.28
CA LYS A 252 -12.90 -4.64 -7.80
C LYS A 252 -13.60 -3.86 -6.70
N ILE A 253 -13.73 -4.36 -5.47
CA ILE A 253 -14.38 -3.64 -4.36
C ILE A 253 -13.71 -2.28 -4.12
N PRO A 254 -12.40 -2.21 -3.83
CA PRO A 254 -11.74 -0.93 -3.62
C PRO A 254 -11.68 -0.09 -4.91
N ALA A 255 -11.45 -0.70 -6.07
CA ALA A 255 -11.40 0.04 -7.34
C ALA A 255 -12.75 0.71 -7.67
N ASN A 256 -13.86 0.01 -7.45
CA ASN A 256 -15.21 0.56 -7.58
C ASN A 256 -15.48 1.65 -6.53
N ASN A 257 -14.86 1.60 -5.37
CA ASN A 257 -14.98 2.65 -4.36
C ASN A 257 -13.88 3.72 -4.48
N ASN A 258 -13.42 3.99 -5.70
CA ASN A 258 -12.49 5.08 -6.04
C ASN A 258 -11.14 5.01 -5.30
N PHE A 259 -10.76 3.84 -4.76
CA PHE A 259 -9.48 3.67 -4.07
C PHE A 259 -8.35 3.48 -5.09
N THR A 260 -7.48 4.47 -5.19
CA THR A 260 -6.53 4.61 -6.29
C THR A 260 -5.44 3.54 -6.33
N PRO A 261 -4.90 2.99 -5.21
CA PRO A 261 -3.98 1.86 -5.28
C PRO A 261 -4.61 0.62 -5.94
N ALA A 262 -5.90 0.39 -5.74
CA ALA A 262 -6.60 -0.72 -6.37
C ALA A 262 -6.85 -0.49 -7.86
N ILE A 263 -7.20 0.74 -8.26
CA ILE A 263 -7.29 1.14 -9.68
C ILE A 263 -5.96 0.85 -10.39
N ASN A 264 -4.85 1.24 -9.76
CA ASN A 264 -3.51 1.01 -10.30
C ASN A 264 -3.21 -0.49 -10.49
N LYS A 265 -3.47 -1.30 -9.44
CA LYS A 265 -3.31 -2.77 -9.52
C LYS A 265 -4.16 -3.38 -10.63
N VAL A 266 -5.43 -2.95 -10.73
CA VAL A 266 -6.36 -3.44 -11.75
C VAL A 266 -5.82 -3.21 -13.16
N LEU A 267 -5.28 -2.01 -13.43
CA LEU A 267 -4.75 -1.66 -14.74
C LEU A 267 -3.42 -2.35 -15.05
N TYR A 268 -2.55 -2.51 -14.06
CA TYR A 268 -1.20 -3.02 -14.27
C TYR A 268 -1.13 -4.56 -14.24
N THR A 269 -1.83 -5.20 -13.31
CA THR A 269 -1.66 -6.63 -13.00
C THR A 269 -2.85 -7.47 -13.46
N ASP A 270 -4.07 -6.95 -13.37
CA ASP A 270 -5.28 -7.76 -13.49
C ASP A 270 -6.01 -7.60 -14.83
N ARG A 271 -5.54 -6.70 -15.70
CA ARG A 271 -6.25 -6.26 -16.91
C ARG A 271 -6.65 -7.41 -17.84
N ASP A 272 -5.82 -8.43 -17.96
CA ASP A 272 -6.04 -9.56 -18.88
C ASP A 272 -7.17 -10.50 -18.41
N LEU A 273 -7.56 -10.41 -17.14
CA LEU A 273 -8.64 -11.20 -16.53
C LEU A 273 -9.96 -10.43 -16.45
N LEU A 274 -10.00 -9.18 -16.94
CA LEU A 274 -11.14 -8.28 -16.83
C LEU A 274 -11.74 -7.92 -18.18
N ASP A 275 -13.04 -7.62 -18.17
CA ASP A 275 -13.75 -7.16 -19.36
C ASP A 275 -13.24 -5.80 -19.84
N LYS A 276 -13.11 -5.62 -21.16
CA LYS A 276 -12.59 -4.38 -21.76
C LYS A 276 -13.45 -3.16 -21.44
N ALA A 277 -14.78 -3.31 -21.33
CA ALA A 277 -15.65 -2.20 -20.97
C ALA A 277 -15.48 -1.81 -19.49
N TYR A 278 -15.19 -2.77 -18.61
CA TYR A 278 -14.79 -2.46 -17.23
C TYR A 278 -13.48 -1.68 -17.19
N ILE A 279 -12.44 -2.15 -17.91
CA ILE A 279 -11.15 -1.46 -17.97
C ILE A 279 -11.30 -0.02 -18.51
N SER A 280 -12.12 0.19 -19.55
CA SER A 280 -12.39 1.54 -20.06
C SER A 280 -12.93 2.48 -18.97
N ARG A 281 -13.87 2.00 -18.14
CA ARG A 281 -14.40 2.80 -17.02
C ARG A 281 -13.37 3.05 -15.92
N VAL A 282 -12.48 2.08 -15.66
CA VAL A 282 -11.36 2.25 -14.70
C VAL A 282 -10.42 3.37 -15.18
N ILE A 283 -10.13 3.42 -16.48
CA ILE A 283 -9.30 4.48 -17.08
C ILE A 283 -9.96 5.85 -16.93
N ASP A 284 -11.26 5.99 -17.21
CA ASP A 284 -11.98 7.26 -17.04
C ASP A 284 -11.89 7.78 -15.58
N LYS A 285 -11.94 6.86 -14.62
CA LYS A 285 -11.79 7.18 -13.20
C LYS A 285 -10.38 7.59 -12.84
N CYS A 286 -9.38 6.92 -13.38
CA CYS A 286 -7.98 7.31 -13.16
C CYS A 286 -7.72 8.77 -13.54
N LEU A 287 -8.22 9.19 -14.70
CA LEU A 287 -8.11 10.56 -15.20
C LEU A 287 -8.78 11.58 -14.27
N THR A 288 -9.92 11.21 -13.68
CA THR A 288 -10.71 12.11 -12.82
C THR A 288 -10.15 12.21 -11.41
N LEU A 289 -9.65 11.10 -10.84
CA LEU A 289 -9.17 11.04 -9.46
C LEU A 289 -7.72 11.52 -9.30
N ASN A 290 -7.01 11.78 -10.41
CA ASN A 290 -5.57 12.10 -10.43
C ASN A 290 -4.76 11.04 -9.64
N SER A 291 -5.05 9.77 -9.94
CA SER A 291 -4.45 8.59 -9.30
C SER A 291 -3.10 8.23 -9.93
N GLN A 292 -2.20 7.61 -9.15
CA GLN A 292 -0.95 6.95 -9.58
C GLN A 292 -0.77 6.83 -11.11
N GLN A 293 0.14 7.63 -11.63
CA GLN A 293 0.09 8.18 -12.99
C GLN A 293 0.52 7.17 -14.06
N TYR A 294 1.39 6.24 -13.68
CA TYR A 294 2.09 5.35 -14.60
C TYR A 294 1.18 4.36 -15.32
N SER A 295 0.35 3.59 -14.62
CA SER A 295 -0.37 2.47 -15.24
C SER A 295 -1.48 2.91 -16.20
N CYS A 296 -2.07 4.07 -15.97
CA CYS A 296 -3.06 4.64 -16.89
C CYS A 296 -2.39 5.16 -18.16
N MET A 297 -1.24 5.82 -18.01
CA MET A 297 -0.42 6.25 -19.13
C MET A 297 0.11 5.06 -19.94
N GLU A 298 0.60 4.00 -19.29
CA GLU A 298 1.03 2.77 -19.96
C GLU A 298 -0.10 2.17 -20.80
N TYR A 299 -1.30 2.04 -20.21
CA TYR A 299 -2.44 1.50 -20.92
C TYR A 299 -2.82 2.34 -22.15
N LEU A 300 -2.88 3.67 -22.01
CA LEU A 300 -3.23 4.58 -23.11
C LEU A 300 -2.14 4.65 -24.17
N SER A 301 -0.87 4.49 -23.78
CA SER A 301 0.28 4.52 -24.68
C SER A 301 0.30 3.32 -25.64
N ASN A 302 -0.32 2.20 -25.29
CA ASN A 302 -0.43 0.99 -26.13
C ASN A 302 -1.74 0.96 -26.95
N SER A 303 -2.42 2.09 -27.12
CA SER A 303 -3.68 2.15 -27.86
C SER A 303 -3.46 2.28 -29.37
N ASN A 304 -4.32 1.63 -30.16
CA ASN A 304 -4.42 1.88 -31.60
C ASN A 304 -5.34 3.08 -31.95
N ASP A 305 -6.02 3.66 -30.95
CA ASP A 305 -6.89 4.82 -31.12
C ASP A 305 -6.09 6.10 -30.86
N ARG A 306 -5.97 6.94 -31.89
CA ARG A 306 -5.17 8.17 -31.78
C ARG A 306 -5.75 9.16 -30.77
N ASN A 307 -7.07 9.18 -30.55
CA ASN A 307 -7.66 10.04 -29.53
C ASN A 307 -7.25 9.58 -28.11
N LYS A 308 -7.16 8.27 -27.87
CA LYS A 308 -6.70 7.73 -26.58
C LYS A 308 -5.23 8.03 -26.30
N ILE A 309 -4.40 8.03 -27.34
CA ILE A 309 -3.00 8.46 -27.23
C ILE A 309 -2.93 9.94 -26.82
N ILE A 310 -3.75 10.80 -27.43
CA ILE A 310 -3.83 12.23 -27.09
C ILE A 310 -4.36 12.44 -25.66
N GLU A 311 -5.33 11.64 -25.21
CA GLU A 311 -5.80 11.64 -23.81
C GLU A 311 -4.71 11.21 -22.83
N GLY A 312 -3.91 10.19 -23.18
CA GLY A 312 -2.75 9.77 -22.38
C GLY A 312 -1.71 10.88 -22.25
N ALA A 313 -1.39 11.57 -23.34
CA ALA A 313 -0.50 12.73 -23.33
C ALA A 313 -1.07 13.88 -22.49
N ALA A 314 -2.38 14.15 -22.59
CA ALA A 314 -3.05 15.18 -21.80
C ALA A 314 -2.98 14.87 -20.29
N TYR A 315 -3.13 13.60 -19.93
CA TYR A 315 -3.02 13.16 -18.54
C TYR A 315 -1.59 13.30 -18.01
N ALA A 316 -0.60 12.90 -18.81
CA ALA A 316 0.82 13.06 -18.50
C ALA A 316 1.16 14.54 -18.24
N TYR A 317 0.66 15.43 -19.10
CA TYR A 317 0.86 16.87 -18.94
C TYR A 317 0.13 17.46 -17.71
N ALA A 318 -1.11 17.05 -17.44
CA ALA A 318 -1.83 17.47 -16.24
C ALA A 318 -1.09 17.03 -14.96
N THR A 319 -0.55 15.83 -15.00
CA THR A 319 0.30 15.25 -13.96
C THR A 319 1.55 16.09 -13.71
N ASP A 320 2.27 16.48 -14.76
CA ASP A 320 3.47 17.32 -14.66
C ASP A 320 3.18 18.65 -13.96
N ILE A 321 2.05 19.27 -14.30
CA ILE A 321 1.59 20.50 -13.65
C ILE A 321 1.31 20.25 -12.16
N THR A 322 0.63 19.15 -11.81
CA THR A 322 0.26 18.89 -10.40
C THR A 322 1.46 18.57 -9.51
N LYS A 323 2.48 17.89 -10.06
CA LYS A 323 3.73 17.55 -9.37
C LYS A 323 4.81 18.63 -9.49
N ASN A 324 4.57 19.68 -10.28
CA ASN A 324 5.55 20.73 -10.58
C ASN A 324 6.88 20.17 -11.10
N LYS A 325 6.80 19.16 -11.98
CA LYS A 325 7.99 18.53 -12.57
C LYS A 325 8.66 19.48 -13.57
N THR A 326 9.99 19.40 -13.63
CA THR A 326 10.80 20.18 -14.58
C THR A 326 10.91 19.46 -15.92
N GLU A 327 11.30 20.16 -16.99
CA GLU A 327 11.43 19.63 -18.35
C GLU A 327 12.36 18.41 -18.49
N LYS A 328 13.25 18.15 -17.52
CA LYS A 328 14.24 17.06 -17.59
C LYS A 328 13.71 15.70 -17.11
N GLU A 329 12.59 15.67 -16.39
CA GLU A 329 12.01 14.45 -15.78
C GLU A 329 10.47 14.52 -15.81
N ASN A 330 9.89 14.89 -16.96
CA ASN A 330 8.46 15.07 -17.09
C ASN A 330 7.75 13.78 -17.56
N GLU A 331 6.50 13.62 -17.15
CA GLU A 331 5.66 12.45 -17.37
C GLU A 331 5.19 12.38 -18.82
N LEU A 332 5.10 13.53 -19.50
CA LEU A 332 4.89 13.56 -20.95
C LEU A 332 6.04 12.89 -21.71
N GLY A 333 7.30 13.14 -21.33
CA GLY A 333 8.47 12.50 -21.92
C GLY A 333 8.50 11.00 -21.63
N LEU A 334 8.08 10.58 -20.43
CA LEU A 334 7.88 9.16 -20.13
C LEU A 334 6.79 8.54 -21.01
N PHE A 335 5.69 9.26 -21.25
CA PHE A 335 4.63 8.82 -22.15
C PHE A 335 5.12 8.67 -23.59
N GLU A 336 5.87 9.64 -24.11
CA GLU A 336 6.49 9.57 -25.44
C GLU A 336 7.47 8.41 -25.58
N PHE A 337 8.27 8.15 -24.54
CA PHE A 337 9.14 6.97 -24.47
C PHE A 337 8.34 5.66 -24.53
N MET A 338 7.17 5.60 -23.87
CA MET A 338 6.29 4.43 -23.96
C MET A 338 5.72 4.24 -25.37
N LEU A 339 5.33 5.33 -26.06
CA LEU A 339 4.90 5.24 -27.47
C LEU A 339 5.99 4.62 -28.35
N ASP A 340 7.24 5.10 -28.22
CA ASP A 340 8.38 4.56 -28.97
C ASP A 340 8.60 3.07 -28.67
N LYS A 341 8.59 2.68 -27.40
CA LYS A 341 8.69 1.27 -26.97
C LYS A 341 7.59 0.38 -27.57
N HIS A 342 6.39 0.92 -27.76
CA HIS A 342 5.26 0.22 -28.38
C HIS A 342 5.24 0.33 -29.92
N ASN A 343 6.26 0.94 -30.55
CA ASN A 343 6.32 1.23 -31.99
C ASN A 343 5.14 2.07 -32.49
N ILE A 344 4.62 2.96 -31.64
CA ILE A 344 3.54 3.88 -31.95
C ILE A 344 4.15 5.22 -32.34
N LYS A 345 3.63 5.82 -33.42
CA LYS A 345 4.14 7.11 -33.92
C LYS A 345 4.07 8.19 -32.83
N SER A 346 5.15 8.95 -32.69
CA SER A 346 5.24 10.13 -31.82
C SER A 346 4.11 11.13 -32.10
N LEU A 347 3.78 11.94 -31.09
CA LEU A 347 2.78 12.99 -31.20
C LEU A 347 3.24 14.06 -32.21
N THR A 348 2.30 14.60 -33.00
CA THR A 348 2.55 15.82 -33.78
C THR A 348 2.39 17.06 -32.92
N ASP A 349 2.93 18.20 -33.35
CA ASP A 349 2.76 19.48 -32.66
C ASP A 349 1.27 19.84 -32.45
N GLU A 350 0.41 19.53 -33.42
CA GLU A 350 -1.04 19.76 -33.31
C GLU A 350 -1.68 18.88 -32.22
N GLU A 351 -1.23 17.63 -32.11
CA GLU A 351 -1.72 16.68 -31.12
C GLU A 351 -1.24 17.03 -29.71
N VAL A 352 0.00 17.52 -29.57
CA VAL A 352 0.53 18.07 -28.32
C VAL A 352 -0.30 19.29 -27.88
N GLU A 353 -0.60 20.21 -28.80
CA GLU A 353 -1.45 21.36 -28.50
C GLU A 353 -2.89 20.97 -28.12
N LYS A 354 -3.44 19.92 -28.74
CA LYS A 354 -4.72 19.34 -28.35
C LYS A 354 -4.64 18.72 -26.94
N ALA A 355 -3.58 17.97 -26.64
CA ALA A 355 -3.34 17.39 -25.33
C ALA A 355 -3.25 18.47 -24.24
N HIS A 356 -2.54 19.58 -24.49
CA HIS A 356 -2.49 20.72 -23.57
C HIS A 356 -3.86 21.32 -23.25
N LYS A 357 -4.75 21.43 -24.25
CA LYS A 357 -6.13 21.92 -24.05
C LYS A 357 -6.95 20.95 -23.20
N ILE A 358 -6.83 19.65 -23.45
CA ILE A 358 -7.52 18.61 -22.67
C ILE A 358 -7.00 18.59 -21.23
N ALA A 359 -5.68 18.71 -21.03
CA ALA A 359 -5.06 18.73 -19.71
C ALA A 359 -5.60 19.86 -18.83
N LYS A 360 -5.82 21.06 -19.41
CA LYS A 360 -6.46 22.19 -18.69
C LYS A 360 -7.87 21.86 -18.23
N LEU A 361 -8.62 21.07 -19.00
CA LEU A 361 -9.96 20.60 -18.61
C LEU A 361 -9.87 19.55 -17.51
N ILE A 362 -8.92 18.61 -17.59
CA ILE A 362 -8.65 17.61 -16.54
C ILE A 362 -8.34 18.33 -15.21
N LEU A 363 -7.38 19.26 -15.22
CA LEU A 363 -6.98 20.01 -14.02
C LEU A 363 -8.14 20.80 -13.38
N LYS A 364 -9.07 21.29 -14.20
CA LYS A 364 -10.26 22.02 -13.72
C LYS A 364 -11.30 21.10 -13.08
N ASN A 365 -11.44 19.88 -13.59
CA ASN A 365 -12.54 18.98 -13.26
C ASN A 365 -12.14 17.80 -12.37
N MET A 366 -10.85 17.57 -12.14
CA MET A 366 -10.38 16.47 -11.31
C MET A 366 -10.89 16.59 -9.86
N THR A 367 -11.10 15.43 -9.23
CA THR A 367 -11.49 15.28 -7.83
C THR A 367 -10.43 14.44 -7.12
N PRO A 368 -9.30 15.04 -6.70
CA PRO A 368 -8.18 14.29 -6.19
C PRO A 368 -8.52 13.59 -4.88
N VAL A 369 -8.21 12.30 -4.76
CA VAL A 369 -8.45 11.55 -3.53
C VAL A 369 -7.13 11.28 -2.80
N ILE A 370 -7.21 11.24 -1.47
CA ILE A 370 -6.07 10.95 -0.62
C ILE A 370 -6.17 9.51 -0.16
N TYR A 371 -5.20 8.69 -0.53
CA TYR A 371 -5.17 7.27 -0.17
C TYR A 371 -4.02 6.93 0.79
N ILE A 372 -3.07 7.84 0.96
CA ILE A 372 -2.05 7.73 2.02
C ILE A 372 -2.68 7.98 3.39
N ASP A 373 -2.07 7.39 4.41
CA ASP A 373 -2.46 7.56 5.80
C ASP A 373 -1.24 7.42 6.73
N GLU A 374 -1.46 7.53 8.04
CA GLU A 374 -0.41 7.53 9.06
C GLU A 374 0.33 6.19 9.23
N MET A 375 -0.13 5.12 8.58
CA MET A 375 0.53 3.81 8.55
C MET A 375 0.99 3.43 7.13
N ASN A 376 0.50 4.14 6.11
CA ASN A 376 0.79 3.98 4.69
C ASN A 376 1.10 5.37 4.10
N THR A 377 2.20 5.97 4.54
CA THR A 377 2.52 7.39 4.29
C THR A 377 3.05 7.69 2.89
N ARG A 378 3.40 6.64 2.12
CA ARG A 378 4.01 6.77 0.79
C ARG A 378 2.98 6.60 -0.32
N PRO A 379 3.02 7.46 -1.36
CA PRO A 379 2.13 7.37 -2.52
C PRO A 379 2.32 6.09 -3.33
#